data_AF-A0A7L2PKP4-F1
#
_entry.id   AF-A0A7L2PKP4-F1
#
_cell.length_a   1.000
_cell.length_b   1.000
_cell.length_c   1.000
_cell.angle_alpha   90.00
_cell.angle_beta   90.00
_cell.angle_gamma   90.00
#
_symmetry.space_group_name_H-M   'P 1'
#
loop_
_entity.id
_entity.type
_entity.pdbx_description
1 polymer ?
#
loop_
_entity_poly.entity_id
_entity_poly.type
_entity_poly.pdbx_seq_one_letter_code
_entity_poly.pdbx_strand_id
1 'polypeptide(L)'
;QDTVIALQALAAYGEATYNSASQNGVKITSKKPFEAVFFVNNENRLLVQQTPLPEVPGKYSLTVNGSGCIFMQTALRYNIHLPEGSSGFLLSVQTSNASCPQDRPAKFDIVLISSYTGKRSSSNMIIIDVKMLSGFVPVKPSLDKVNL
;
A
#
# COMPACT_ATOMS: atom_id res chain seq x y z
N GLN A 1 -2.71 5.63 -14.80
CA GLN A 1 -3.92 6.08 -15.53
C GLN A 1 -5.18 5.64 -14.78
N ASP A 2 -5.20 4.41 -14.28
CA ASP A 2 -6.35 3.75 -13.66
C ASP A 2 -6.97 4.52 -12.48
N THR A 3 -6.15 5.11 -11.61
CA THR A 3 -6.65 5.84 -10.43
C THR A 3 -7.49 7.06 -10.80
N VAL A 4 -7.11 7.81 -11.84
CA VAL A 4 -7.83 9.04 -12.21
C VAL A 4 -9.20 8.70 -12.78
N ILE A 5 -9.26 7.71 -13.68
CA ILE A 5 -10.52 7.26 -14.29
C ILE A 5 -11.43 6.63 -13.22
N ALA A 6 -10.87 5.81 -12.31
CA ALA A 6 -11.64 5.20 -11.24
C ALA A 6 -12.23 6.23 -10.27
N LEU A 7 -11.45 7.25 -9.88
CA LEU A 7 -11.95 8.32 -9.01
C LEU A 7 -13.03 9.15 -9.68
N GLN A 8 -12.91 9.43 -10.98
CA GLN A 8 -13.93 10.13 -11.74
C GLN A 8 -15.24 9.32 -11.78
N ALA A 9 -15.15 8.01 -12.02
CA ALA A 9 -16.32 7.13 -12.02
C ALA A 9 -16.98 7.05 -10.63
N LEU A 10 -16.19 6.96 -9.56
CA LEU A 10 -16.70 6.97 -8.18
C LEU A 10 -17.37 8.29 -7.82
N ALA A 11 -16.83 9.42 -8.29
CA ALA A 11 -17.44 10.74 -8.08
C ALA A 11 -18.82 10.83 -8.78
N ALA A 12 -18.90 10.42 -10.05
CA ALA A 12 -20.16 10.40 -10.80
C ALA A 12 -21.20 9.46 -10.14
N TYR A 13 -20.77 8.30 -9.63
CA TYR A 13 -21.64 7.39 -8.89
C TYR A 13 -22.14 8.01 -7.57
N GLY A 14 -21.28 8.73 -6.85
CA GLY A 14 -21.64 9.42 -5.61
C GLY A 14 -22.68 10.52 -5.82
N GLU A 15 -22.61 11.24 -6.94
CA GLU A 15 -23.63 12.22 -7.33
C GLU A 15 -24.96 11.54 -7.66
N ALA A 16 -24.94 10.47 -8.46
CA ALA A 16 -26.15 9.77 -8.89
C ALA A 16 -26.90 9.04 -7.75
N THR A 17 -26.18 8.65 -6.68
CA THR A 17 -26.75 7.91 -5.54
C THR A 17 -26.97 8.78 -4.29
N TYR A 18 -26.80 10.09 -4.44
CA TYR A 18 -26.93 11.04 -3.33
C TYR A 18 -28.33 11.02 -2.71
N ASN A 19 -28.39 10.92 -1.38
CA ASN A 19 -29.64 11.00 -0.61
C ASN A 19 -29.49 11.96 0.58
N SER A 20 -30.27 13.05 0.59
CA SER A 20 -30.25 14.08 1.64
C SER A 20 -30.93 13.65 2.96
N ALA A 21 -31.49 12.45 3.03
CA ALA A 21 -32.09 11.89 4.25
C ALA A 21 -31.44 10.54 4.66
N SER A 22 -30.21 10.26 4.21
CA SER A 22 -29.54 8.99 4.51
C SER A 22 -29.24 8.86 6.00
N GLN A 23 -29.69 7.75 6.58
CA GLN A 23 -29.30 7.29 7.91
C GLN A 23 -29.04 5.78 7.83
N ASN A 24 -27.89 5.36 8.35
CA ASN A 24 -27.48 3.97 8.32
C ASN A 24 -26.84 3.56 9.65
N GLY A 25 -27.30 2.44 10.19
CA GLY A 25 -26.63 1.70 11.26
C GLY A 25 -25.85 0.52 10.67
N VAL A 26 -24.55 0.47 10.96
CA VAL A 26 -23.67 -0.63 10.54
C VAL A 26 -23.25 -1.40 11.77
N LYS A 27 -23.52 -2.70 11.78
CA LYS A 27 -23.14 -3.62 12.86
C LYS A 27 -22.17 -4.66 12.32
N ILE A 28 -21.02 -4.79 13.01
CA ILE A 28 -19.99 -5.79 12.73
C ILE A 28 -19.92 -6.72 13.93
N THR A 29 -20.01 -8.03 13.69
CA THR A 29 -19.92 -9.05 14.75
C THR A 29 -18.95 -10.14 14.37
N SER A 30 -18.48 -10.89 15.37
CA SER A 30 -17.72 -12.13 15.17
C SER A 30 -18.36 -13.28 15.96
N LYS A 31 -17.90 -14.52 15.75
CA LYS A 31 -18.33 -15.66 16.60
C LYS A 31 -17.83 -15.55 18.05
N LYS A 32 -16.76 -14.77 18.25
CA LYS A 32 -16.19 -14.45 19.56
C LYS A 32 -16.88 -13.19 20.11
N PRO A 33 -16.73 -12.88 21.41
CA PRO A 33 -17.26 -11.64 22.00
C PRO A 33 -16.58 -10.41 21.36
N PHE A 34 -17.16 -9.94 20.26
CA PHE A 34 -16.81 -8.72 19.56
C PHE A 34 -18.05 -8.21 18.82
N GLU A 35 -18.37 -6.95 19.09
CA GLU A 35 -19.41 -6.20 18.40
C GLU A 35 -18.93 -4.76 18.24
N ALA A 36 -19.06 -4.23 17.02
CA ALA A 36 -18.84 -2.82 16.72
C ALA A 36 -20.06 -2.28 15.98
N VAL A 37 -20.55 -1.11 16.40
CA VAL A 37 -21.69 -0.45 15.79
C VAL A 37 -21.29 0.96 15.39
N PHE A 38 -21.58 1.32 14.15
CA PHE A 38 -21.35 2.66 13.60
C PHE A 38 -22.68 3.25 13.13
N PHE A 39 -22.87 4.55 13.37
CA PHE A 39 -24.01 5.30 12.86
C PHE A 39 -23.51 6.34 11.87
N VAL A 40 -23.99 6.25 10.63
CA VAL A 40 -23.63 7.14 9.53
C VAL A 40 -24.88 7.90 9.08
N ASN A 41 -24.82 9.22 9.16
CA ASN A 41 -25.87 10.16 8.76
C ASN A 41 -25.25 11.30 7.93
N ASN A 42 -26.06 12.28 7.53
CA ASN A 42 -25.55 13.37 6.69
C ASN A 42 -24.54 14.31 7.35
N GLU A 43 -24.53 14.39 8.68
CA GLU A 43 -23.59 15.21 9.43
C GLU A 43 -22.19 14.57 9.46
N ASN A 44 -22.12 13.24 9.48
CA ASN A 44 -20.87 12.49 9.62
C ASN A 44 -20.53 11.61 8.41
N ARG A 45 -21.22 11.76 7.28
CA ARG A 45 -21.03 10.93 6.06
C ARG A 45 -19.62 10.96 5.46
N LEU A 46 -18.84 12.00 5.76
CA LEU A 46 -17.45 12.14 5.31
C LEU A 46 -16.43 11.79 6.41
N LEU A 47 -16.90 11.47 7.62
CA LEU A 47 -16.05 11.10 8.74
C LEU A 47 -15.67 9.63 8.63
N VAL A 48 -14.37 9.36 8.61
CA VAL A 48 -13.83 8.00 8.65
C VAL A 48 -14.00 7.44 10.07
N GLN A 49 -14.70 6.32 10.18
CA GLN A 49 -14.90 5.59 11.43
C GLN A 49 -14.23 4.22 11.31
N GLN A 50 -13.45 3.82 12.32
CA GLN A 50 -12.64 2.60 12.28
C GLN A 50 -12.71 1.85 13.60
N THR A 51 -12.61 0.52 13.52
CA THR A 51 -12.41 -0.34 14.69
C THR A 51 -11.30 -1.35 14.38
N PRO A 52 -10.39 -1.62 15.32
CA PRO A 52 -9.51 -2.78 15.19
C PRO A 52 -10.35 -4.05 15.22
N LEU A 53 -9.99 -4.99 14.35
CA LEU A 53 -10.56 -6.33 14.36
C LEU A 53 -9.67 -7.21 15.27
N PRO A 54 -10.24 -7.84 16.33
CA PRO A 54 -9.45 -8.48 17.39
C PRO A 54 -8.71 -9.74 16.93
N GLU A 55 -9.21 -10.41 15.89
CA GLU A 55 -8.63 -11.64 15.37
C GLU A 55 -8.30 -11.53 13.88
N VAL A 56 -7.06 -11.86 13.55
CA VAL A 56 -6.52 -11.84 12.20
C VAL A 56 -5.68 -13.11 11.98
N PRO A 57 -6.09 -14.05 11.10
CA PRO A 57 -7.31 -14.04 10.29
C PRO A 57 -8.56 -14.38 11.12
N GLY A 58 -9.66 -13.65 10.90
CA GLY A 58 -10.94 -13.86 11.60
C GLY A 58 -12.14 -13.83 10.66
N LYS A 59 -13.27 -14.38 11.10
CA LYS A 59 -14.56 -14.34 10.38
C LYS A 59 -15.49 -13.33 11.04
N TYR A 60 -15.94 -12.36 10.24
CA TYR A 60 -16.81 -11.28 10.68
C TYR A 60 -18.09 -11.23 9.83
N SER A 61 -19.21 -10.89 10.47
CA SER A 61 -20.50 -10.67 9.81
C SER A 61 -20.84 -9.19 9.82
N LEU A 62 -21.41 -8.70 8.73
CA LEU A 62 -21.87 -7.33 8.57
C LEU A 62 -23.40 -7.30 8.45
N THR A 63 -24.03 -6.42 9.21
CA THR A 63 -25.43 -6.06 9.02
C THR A 63 -25.52 -4.54 8.84
N VAL A 64 -26.18 -4.11 7.78
CA VAL A 64 -26.47 -2.70 7.51
C VAL A 64 -27.97 -2.51 7.52
N ASN A 65 -28.45 -1.51 8.25
CA ASN A 65 -29.85 -1.10 8.27
C ASN A 65 -29.94 0.40 8.01
N GLY A 66 -30.65 0.81 6.97
CA GLY A 66 -30.75 2.21 6.60
C GLY A 66 -31.22 2.44 5.18
N SER A 67 -31.22 3.70 4.78
CA SER A 67 -31.72 4.19 3.47
C SER A 67 -30.63 4.80 2.58
N GLY A 68 -29.36 4.71 2.97
CA GLY A 68 -28.23 5.28 2.23
C GLY A 68 -27.19 4.26 1.82
N CYS A 69 -26.21 4.72 1.04
CA CYS A 69 -25.04 3.94 0.66
C CYS A 69 -23.88 4.22 1.62
N ILE A 70 -23.09 3.18 1.90
CA ILE A 70 -21.89 3.26 2.74
C ILE A 70 -20.76 2.53 2.04
N PHE A 71 -19.56 3.12 2.07
CA PHE A 71 -18.33 2.46 1.64
C PHE A 71 -17.62 1.87 2.86
N MET A 72 -17.39 0.56 2.86
CA MET A 72 -16.67 -0.14 3.91
C MET A 72 -15.39 -0.76 3.34
N GLN A 73 -14.28 -0.61 4.06
CA GLN A 73 -12.99 -1.16 3.68
C GLN A 73 -12.37 -1.89 4.87
N THR A 74 -11.80 -3.07 4.59
CA THR A 74 -11.02 -3.85 5.55
C THR A 74 -9.55 -3.75 5.19
N ALA A 75 -8.69 -3.41 6.15
CA ALA A 75 -7.25 -3.34 5.95
C ALA A 75 -6.54 -4.45 6.73
N LEU A 76 -5.73 -5.25 6.03
CA LEU A 76 -4.90 -6.30 6.60
C LEU A 76 -3.43 -5.89 6.51
N ARG A 77 -2.74 -5.84 7.64
CA ARG A 77 -1.29 -5.60 7.70
C ARG A 77 -0.60 -6.89 8.13
N TYR A 78 0.31 -7.39 7.29
CA TYR A 78 1.04 -8.63 7.52
C TYR A 78 2.44 -8.55 6.89
N ASN A 79 3.37 -9.31 7.44
CA ASN A 79 4.70 -9.45 6.88
C ASN A 79 4.67 -10.59 5.86
N ILE A 80 5.09 -10.31 4.64
CA ILE A 80 5.31 -11.31 3.61
C ILE A 80 6.82 -11.58 3.58
N HIS A 81 7.22 -12.84 3.65
CA HIS A 81 8.59 -13.20 3.31
C HIS A 81 8.81 -12.93 1.82
N LEU A 82 9.98 -12.36 1.49
CA LEU A 82 10.36 -12.05 0.11
C LEU A 82 9.99 -13.24 -0.80
N PRO A 83 9.03 -13.09 -1.72
CA PRO A 83 8.63 -14.20 -2.56
C PRO A 83 9.82 -14.64 -3.42
N GLU A 84 10.15 -15.93 -3.41
CA GLU A 84 11.12 -16.57 -4.32
C GLU A 84 10.65 -16.58 -5.80
N GLY A 85 9.56 -15.87 -6.11
CA GLY A 85 8.86 -15.91 -7.38
C GLY A 85 9.56 -15.16 -8.49
N SER A 86 9.48 -15.70 -9.71
CA SER A 86 10.00 -15.12 -10.94
C SER A 86 9.44 -13.72 -11.18
N SER A 87 10.20 -12.70 -10.79
CA SER A 87 10.01 -11.36 -11.31
C SER A 87 10.23 -11.39 -12.83
N GLY A 88 9.49 -10.57 -13.58
CA GLY A 88 9.78 -10.32 -14.99
C GLY A 88 11.10 -9.56 -15.21
N PHE A 89 11.92 -9.46 -14.17
CA PHE A 89 13.21 -8.80 -14.14
C PHE A 89 14.18 -9.67 -13.35
N LEU A 90 15.41 -9.74 -13.85
CA LEU A 90 16.55 -10.11 -13.03
C LEU A 90 17.03 -8.84 -12.31
N LEU A 91 17.28 -8.96 -11.02
CA LEU A 91 17.90 -7.92 -10.21
C LEU A 91 19.01 -8.56 -9.37
N SER A 92 20.24 -8.12 -9.59
CA SER A 92 21.40 -8.49 -8.78
C SER A 92 21.92 -7.25 -8.07
N VAL A 93 22.20 -7.41 -6.78
CA VAL A 93 22.73 -6.35 -5.92
C VAL A 93 24.06 -6.84 -5.36
N GLN A 94 25.10 -6.04 -5.56
CA GLN A 94 26.44 -6.32 -5.05
C GLN A 94 26.97 -5.10 -4.30
N THR A 95 27.83 -5.34 -3.32
CA THR A 95 28.59 -4.28 -2.66
C THR A 95 30.03 -4.30 -3.16
N SER A 96 30.60 -3.12 -3.37
CA SER A 96 31.99 -2.98 -3.82
C SER A 96 32.68 -1.83 -3.06
N ASN A 97 34.02 -1.78 -3.14
CA ASN A 97 34.84 -0.70 -2.59
C ASN A 97 34.56 -0.37 -1.11
N ALA A 98 34.27 -1.41 -0.30
CA ALA A 98 33.99 -1.23 1.11
C ALA A 98 35.23 -0.74 1.88
N SER A 99 35.06 0.31 2.66
CA SER A 99 36.09 0.93 3.48
C SER A 99 35.52 1.32 4.83
N CYS A 100 36.14 0.85 5.92
CA CYS A 100 35.76 1.14 7.30
C CYS A 100 36.98 1.62 8.11
N PRO A 101 37.46 2.86 7.90
CA PRO A 101 38.54 3.43 8.70
C PRO A 101 38.09 3.71 10.14
N GLN A 102 38.99 3.70 11.12
CA GLN A 102 38.64 4.08 12.50
C GLN A 102 38.22 5.56 12.63
N ASP A 103 38.84 6.44 11.83
CA ASP A 103 38.66 7.89 11.95
C ASP A 103 37.61 8.47 10.97
N ARG A 104 36.91 7.63 10.20
CA ARG A 104 35.95 8.09 9.16
C ARG A 104 34.74 7.17 9.07
N PRO A 105 33.58 7.69 8.65
CA PRO A 105 32.41 6.86 8.39
C PRO A 105 32.69 5.76 7.37
N ALA A 106 32.11 4.59 7.59
CA ALA A 106 32.15 3.50 6.64
C ALA A 106 31.54 3.92 5.30
N LYS A 107 32.16 3.49 4.20
CA LYS A 107 31.70 3.75 2.83
C LYS A 107 31.79 2.47 2.03
N PHE A 108 30.80 2.24 1.17
CA PHE A 108 30.83 1.21 0.14
C PHE A 108 29.94 1.67 -1.02
N ASP A 109 30.18 1.09 -2.19
CA ASP A 109 29.35 1.30 -3.37
C ASP A 109 28.29 0.19 -3.46
N ILE A 110 27.07 0.56 -3.86
CA ILE A 110 26.00 -0.39 -4.18
C ILE A 110 25.95 -0.49 -5.70
N VAL A 111 26.24 -1.68 -6.23
CA VAL A 111 26.19 -1.98 -7.66
C VAL A 111 24.90 -2.73 -7.95
N LEU A 112 24.06 -2.14 -8.80
CA LEU A 112 22.77 -2.68 -9.20
C LEU A 112 22.85 -3.13 -10.65
N ILE A 113 22.51 -4.39 -10.91
CA ILE A 113 22.42 -4.95 -12.26
C ILE A 113 21.00 -5.42 -12.45
N SER A 114 20.30 -4.86 -13.44
CA SER A 114 18.95 -5.27 -13.76
C SER A 114 18.78 -5.53 -15.25
N SER A 115 17.99 -6.54 -15.58
CA SER A 115 17.58 -6.82 -16.96
C SER A 115 16.14 -7.31 -17.00
N TYR A 116 15.43 -6.96 -18.07
CA TYR A 116 14.07 -7.45 -18.30
C TYR A 116 14.11 -8.91 -18.78
N THR A 117 13.42 -9.79 -18.07
CA THR A 117 13.31 -11.24 -18.34
C THR A 117 11.85 -11.66 -18.57
N GLY A 118 10.94 -10.69 -18.71
CA GLY A 118 9.53 -10.95 -18.93
C GLY A 118 9.23 -11.47 -20.34
N LYS A 119 7.97 -11.85 -20.56
CA LYS A 119 7.52 -12.50 -21.80
C LYS A 119 7.39 -11.57 -23.01
N ARG A 120 7.43 -10.25 -22.81
CA ARG A 120 7.28 -9.28 -23.90
C ARG A 120 8.64 -8.96 -24.52
N SER A 121 8.66 -8.28 -25.65
CA SER A 121 9.91 -7.81 -26.27
C SER A 121 10.64 -6.76 -25.44
N SER A 122 9.91 -5.94 -24.68
CA SER A 122 10.46 -4.88 -23.83
C SER A 122 9.51 -4.53 -22.69
N SER A 123 10.05 -3.90 -21.64
CA SER A 123 9.26 -3.24 -20.59
C SER A 123 8.83 -1.83 -20.99
N ASN A 124 7.96 -1.24 -20.18
CA ASN A 124 7.71 0.20 -20.21
C ASN A 124 8.69 0.90 -19.25
N MET A 125 8.27 1.99 -18.61
CA MET A 125 9.02 2.68 -17.56
C MET A 125 9.28 1.74 -16.36
N ILE A 126 10.55 1.70 -15.93
CA ILE A 126 11.00 0.95 -14.75
C ILE A 126 11.36 1.95 -13.66
N ILE A 127 11.03 1.60 -12.42
CA ILE A 127 11.45 2.33 -11.22
C ILE A 127 12.24 1.35 -10.35
N ILE A 128 13.44 1.72 -9.95
CA ILE A 128 14.25 0.98 -8.98
C ILE A 128 14.21 1.76 -7.66
N ASP A 129 13.61 1.16 -6.64
CA ASP A 129 13.58 1.72 -5.29
C ASP A 129 14.68 1.07 -4.44
N VAL A 130 15.58 1.90 -3.90
CA VAL A 130 16.75 1.44 -3.13
C VAL A 130 16.61 1.93 -1.70
N LYS A 131 16.25 1.00 -0.80
CA LYS A 131 16.22 1.27 0.64
C LYS A 131 17.61 1.14 1.23
N MET A 132 18.15 2.23 1.76
CA MET A 132 19.45 2.23 2.44
C MET A 132 19.42 1.43 3.74
N LEU A 133 20.59 0.90 4.12
CA LEU A 133 20.80 0.35 5.45
C LEU A 133 20.61 1.46 6.50
N SER A 134 20.06 1.09 7.66
CA SER A 134 19.91 2.02 8.78
C SER A 134 21.27 2.65 9.15
N GLY A 135 21.30 3.99 9.24
CA GLY A 135 22.53 4.74 9.53
C GLY A 135 23.37 5.12 8.30
N PHE A 136 22.98 4.71 7.09
CA PHE A 136 23.65 5.09 5.84
C PHE A 136 22.82 6.07 5.04
N VAL A 137 23.52 6.96 4.32
CA VAL A 137 22.93 7.91 3.37
C VAL A 137 23.67 7.83 2.04
N PRO A 138 22.98 8.00 0.90
CA PRO A 138 23.64 7.98 -0.39
C PRO A 138 24.51 9.23 -0.57
N VAL A 139 25.65 9.05 -1.22
CA VAL A 139 26.55 10.15 -1.58
C VAL A 139 25.96 10.86 -2.80
N LYS A 140 25.45 12.10 -2.64
CA LYS A 140 24.69 12.79 -3.71
C LYS A 140 25.33 12.75 -5.10
N PRO A 141 26.64 13.04 -5.28
CA PRO A 141 27.27 12.98 -6.60
C PRO A 141 27.35 11.58 -7.23
N SER A 142 27.12 10.51 -6.46
CA SER A 142 27.06 9.17 -7.04
C SER A 142 25.73 8.89 -7.74
N LEU A 143 24.67 9.63 -7.42
CA LEU A 143 23.35 9.46 -8.04
C LEU A 143 23.34 9.93 -9.49
N ASP A 144 24.13 10.97 -9.81
CA ASP A 144 24.27 11.48 -11.18
C ASP A 144 24.97 10.49 -12.13
N LYS A 145 25.66 9.49 -11.56
CA LYS A 145 26.36 8.45 -12.33
C LYS A 145 25.49 7.24 -12.63
N VAL A 146 24.25 7.22 -12.13
CA VAL A 146 23.30 6.13 -12.37
C VAL A 146 22.71 6.32 -13.75
N ASN A 147 23.36 5.74 -14.75
CA ASN A 147 22.81 5.61 -16.10
C ASN A 147 22.04 4.28 -16.16
N LEU A 148 20.71 4.37 -16.19
CA LEU A 148 19.79 3.24 -16.40
C LEU A 148 19.40 3.14 -17.88
#